data_AF-A0A2M6X2J8-F1
#
_entry.id   AF-A0A2M6X2J8-F1
#
_cell.length_a   1.000
_cell.length_b   1.000
_cell.length_c   1.000
_cell.angle_alpha   90.00
_cell.angle_beta   90.00
_cell.angle_gamma   90.00
#
_symmetry.space_group_name_H-M   'P 1'
#
loop_
_entity.id
_entity.type
_entity.pdbx_description
1 polymer ?
#
loop_
_entity_poly.entity_id
_entity_poly.type
_entity_poly.pdbx_seq_one_letter_code
_entity_poly.pdbx_strand_id
1 'polypeptide(L)'
;MSRNKVKNVTYLITSLLALAGCAKNESTTPAASAYSYSGPGSHYTVSATGATYTINKYASSSDTSADMTVTATGTDVNGFKKLSVTSSSGTGAPAAGSAAYGLEVPGMALFIKPIDSGNPDQVVAAVSAGACPSSALNANWVIVKQADSSDVSSGTQDTFGTFTYSAASGVASVATRYSLAAVTTDLGANTFTASTCSGGIMTVGVPGDTSTMYLTSNGGAIVNTATADPTQSTYIFGLPVTSITGTTYSGTYSGFVYMGGQSTGNKFKVVKFTLTGASSSITGTGNIVTDVDTDTTSSDTVSLNISALNSPSTGLMAGTLTSPSGSGTVACMAVSNANGTGKQVINCAGADPGDTTKLFNFLLVSR
;
A
#
# COMPACT_ATOMS: atom_id res chain seq x y z
N MET A 1 -17.74 59.36 -26.13
CA MET A 1 -16.59 59.21 -27.06
C MET A 1 -15.29 59.18 -26.25
N SER A 2 -14.76 58.00 -25.96
CA SER A 2 -13.36 57.81 -25.54
C SER A 2 -12.99 56.36 -25.81
N ARG A 3 -12.10 56.15 -26.78
CA ARG A 3 -11.66 54.84 -27.26
C ARG A 3 -10.48 54.38 -26.42
N ASN A 4 -10.65 53.29 -25.65
CA ASN A 4 -9.52 52.60 -25.05
C ASN A 4 -8.87 51.66 -26.08
N LYS A 5 -7.58 51.90 -26.32
CA LYS A 5 -6.73 51.19 -27.27
C LYS A 5 -6.33 49.82 -26.70
N VAL A 6 -6.67 48.76 -27.43
CA VAL A 6 -6.10 47.42 -27.25
C VAL A 6 -4.69 47.43 -27.83
N LYS A 7 -3.67 47.12 -27.01
CA LYS A 7 -2.30 46.90 -27.47
C LYS A 7 -2.14 45.43 -27.84
N ASN A 8 -2.03 45.15 -29.14
CA ASN A 8 -1.59 43.87 -29.68
C ASN A 8 -0.09 43.71 -29.42
N VAL A 9 0.29 42.69 -28.66
CA VAL A 9 1.68 42.24 -28.54
C VAL A 9 1.89 41.14 -29.57
N THR A 10 2.63 41.48 -30.63
CA THR A 10 3.06 40.53 -31.67
C THR A 10 4.42 39.97 -31.24
N TYR A 11 4.48 38.67 -30.93
CA TYR A 11 5.76 37.99 -30.72
C TYR A 11 6.31 37.51 -32.07
N LEU A 12 7.43 38.12 -32.47
CA LEU A 12 8.28 37.73 -33.59
C LEU A 12 9.18 36.58 -33.09
N ILE A 13 8.92 35.34 -33.50
CA ILE A 13 9.83 34.22 -33.23
C ILE A 13 10.76 34.09 -34.43
N THR A 14 11.97 34.62 -34.26
CA THR A 14 13.08 34.50 -35.21
C THR A 14 13.61 33.07 -35.19
N SER A 15 13.54 32.41 -36.34
CA SER A 15 14.08 31.07 -36.58
C SER A 15 15.61 31.13 -36.60
N LEU A 16 16.26 30.53 -35.60
CA LEU A 16 17.69 30.26 -35.61
C LEU A 16 17.91 28.81 -36.07
N LEU A 17 18.29 28.63 -37.34
CA LEU A 17 18.86 27.37 -37.80
C LEU A 17 20.27 27.24 -37.21
N ALA A 18 20.41 26.40 -36.19
CA ALA A 18 21.70 25.90 -35.73
C ALA A 18 21.91 24.50 -36.32
N LEU A 19 22.92 24.36 -37.19
CA LEU A 19 23.48 23.07 -37.57
C LEU A 19 24.07 22.41 -36.31
N ALA A 20 23.46 21.34 -35.83
CA ALA A 20 24.04 20.44 -34.84
C ALA A 20 24.42 19.12 -35.54
N GLY A 21 25.70 18.79 -35.47
CA GLY A 21 26.29 17.61 -36.08
C GLY A 21 25.74 16.30 -35.50
N CYS A 22 25.88 15.24 -36.29
CA CYS A 22 25.60 13.87 -35.90
C CYS A 22 26.52 13.43 -34.75
N ALA A 23 26.12 13.67 -33.50
CA ALA A 23 26.65 12.95 -32.36
C ALA A 23 26.05 11.55 -32.37
N LYS A 24 26.90 10.53 -32.29
CA LYS A 24 26.48 9.15 -32.02
C LYS A 24 25.69 9.17 -30.71
N ASN A 25 24.42 8.77 -30.77
CA ASN A 25 23.64 8.45 -29.58
C ASN A 25 24.26 7.20 -28.95
N GLU A 26 25.25 7.40 -28.09
CA GLU A 26 25.58 6.40 -27.08
C GLU A 26 24.33 6.22 -26.24
N SER A 27 23.67 5.06 -26.40
CA SER A 27 22.60 4.61 -25.53
C SER A 27 23.20 4.49 -24.13
N THR A 28 23.16 5.56 -23.35
CA THR A 28 23.43 5.50 -21.93
C THR A 28 22.39 4.57 -21.32
N THR A 29 22.82 3.36 -20.98
CA THR A 29 22.01 2.45 -20.16
C THR A 29 21.55 3.26 -18.95
N PRO A 30 20.23 3.46 -18.75
CA PRO A 30 19.76 4.23 -17.61
C PRO A 30 20.41 3.69 -16.35
N ALA A 31 21.07 4.55 -15.58
CA ALA A 31 21.61 4.14 -14.29
C ALA A 31 20.47 3.47 -13.51
N ALA A 32 20.72 2.26 -13.02
CA ALA A 32 19.72 1.52 -12.26
C ALA A 32 19.18 2.42 -11.15
N SER A 33 17.89 2.73 -11.21
CA SER A 33 17.27 3.65 -10.26
C SER A 33 17.40 3.05 -8.86
N ALA A 34 17.96 3.84 -7.93
CA ALA A 34 18.00 3.47 -6.53
C ALA A 34 16.62 3.75 -5.92
N TYR A 35 16.02 2.74 -5.29
CA TYR A 35 14.76 2.90 -4.57
C TYR A 35 15.00 2.67 -3.08
N SER A 36 14.27 3.38 -2.23
CA SER A 36 14.22 3.10 -0.80
C SER A 36 12.78 3.06 -0.33
N TYR A 37 12.45 2.19 0.61
CA TYR A 37 11.14 2.04 1.22
C TYR A 37 11.25 2.03 2.74
N SER A 38 10.26 2.63 3.44
CA SER A 38 10.18 2.68 4.91
C SER A 38 8.77 2.37 5.42
N GLY A 39 8.64 1.71 6.58
CA GLY A 39 7.33 1.44 7.19
C GLY A 39 7.34 0.95 8.65
N PRO A 40 6.15 0.82 9.27
CA PRO A 40 6.00 0.76 10.73
C PRO A 40 6.07 -0.62 11.40
N GLY A 41 6.03 -1.71 10.64
CA GLY A 41 5.88 -3.07 11.14
C GLY A 41 7.12 -3.67 11.79
N SER A 42 7.79 -2.96 12.71
CA SER A 42 9.19 -3.20 13.15
C SER A 42 10.19 -2.58 12.18
N HIS A 43 10.11 -1.25 12.01
CA HIS A 43 11.06 -0.40 11.27
C HIS A 43 11.87 -1.16 10.23
N TYR A 44 11.27 -1.40 9.09
CA TYR A 44 12.02 -1.96 7.96
C TYR A 44 12.44 -0.81 7.07
N THR A 45 13.70 -0.80 6.65
CA THR A 45 14.14 -0.07 5.48
C THR A 45 14.50 -1.06 4.40
N VAL A 46 13.97 -0.85 3.20
CA VAL A 46 14.36 -1.63 2.02
C VAL A 46 15.04 -0.66 1.07
N SER A 47 16.23 -0.99 0.59
CA SER A 47 16.86 -0.26 -0.50
C SER A 47 17.15 -1.21 -1.66
N ALA A 48 17.02 -0.72 -2.89
CA ALA A 48 17.27 -1.50 -4.09
C ALA A 48 18.20 -0.72 -5.02
N THR A 49 19.25 -1.39 -5.50
CA THR A 49 20.17 -0.87 -6.52
C THR A 49 20.31 -1.92 -7.60
N GLY A 50 19.64 -1.70 -8.74
CA GLY A 50 19.51 -2.73 -9.78
C GLY A 50 18.69 -3.90 -9.28
N ALA A 51 19.24 -5.12 -9.37
CA ALA A 51 18.61 -6.33 -8.85
C ALA A 51 18.94 -6.63 -7.38
N THR A 52 19.81 -5.84 -6.74
CA THR A 52 20.23 -6.09 -5.36
C THR A 52 19.35 -5.32 -4.39
N TYR A 53 18.78 -6.04 -3.41
CA TYR A 53 17.96 -5.50 -2.34
C TYR A 53 18.70 -5.63 -1.01
N THR A 54 18.67 -4.57 -0.21
CA THR A 54 19.13 -4.57 1.19
C THR A 54 17.95 -4.23 2.07
N ILE A 55 17.58 -5.17 2.95
CA ILE A 55 16.48 -5.04 3.90
C ILE A 55 17.11 -4.94 5.29
N ASN A 56 16.93 -3.82 5.96
CA ASN A 56 17.28 -3.66 7.37
C ASN A 56 16.02 -3.67 8.20
N LYS A 57 16.06 -4.37 9.32
CA LYS A 57 15.09 -4.27 10.40
C LYS A 57 15.75 -3.50 11.55
N TYR A 58 14.96 -2.76 12.31
CA TYR A 58 15.39 -2.09 13.53
C TYR A 58 14.45 -2.49 14.68
N ALA A 59 14.98 -2.52 15.91
CA ALA A 59 14.18 -2.87 17.08
C ALA A 59 13.11 -1.82 17.41
N SER A 60 13.39 -0.53 17.14
CA SER A 60 12.47 0.59 17.36
C SER A 60 12.65 1.72 16.32
N SER A 61 11.74 2.70 16.34
CA SER A 61 11.77 3.87 15.43
C SER A 61 12.94 4.79 15.61
N SER A 62 13.51 4.79 16.80
CA SER A 62 14.60 5.67 17.20
C SER A 62 15.97 5.04 16.99
N ASP A 63 16.04 3.74 16.69
CA ASP A 63 17.31 3.06 16.56
C ASP A 63 18.01 3.41 15.25
N THR A 64 19.32 3.62 15.34
CA THR A 64 20.18 3.96 14.20
C THR A 64 20.94 2.76 13.64
N SER A 65 20.96 1.66 14.38
CA SER A 65 21.63 0.41 14.02
C SER A 65 20.61 -0.69 13.79
N ALA A 66 20.74 -1.39 12.66
CA ALA A 66 19.85 -2.50 12.31
C ALA A 66 20.05 -3.69 13.26
N ASP A 67 18.96 -4.31 13.71
CA ASP A 67 18.99 -5.56 14.49
C ASP A 67 19.20 -6.78 13.56
N MET A 68 18.74 -6.64 12.31
CA MET A 68 18.92 -7.60 11.24
C MET A 68 19.13 -6.89 9.90
N THR A 69 20.09 -7.37 9.12
CA THR A 69 20.33 -6.93 7.73
C THR A 69 20.27 -8.14 6.81
N VAL A 70 19.52 -8.03 5.72
CA VAL A 70 19.39 -9.06 4.68
C VAL A 70 19.75 -8.45 3.34
N THR A 71 20.70 -9.07 2.64
CA THR A 71 20.98 -8.78 1.24
C THR A 71 20.36 -9.88 0.38
N ALA A 72 19.65 -9.49 -0.68
CA ALA A 72 18.97 -10.39 -1.58
C ALA A 72 19.09 -9.93 -3.04
N THR A 73 18.86 -10.86 -3.96
CA THR A 73 18.65 -10.57 -5.39
C THR A 73 17.18 -10.66 -5.72
N GLY A 74 16.65 -9.67 -6.44
CA GLY A 74 15.25 -9.59 -6.83
C GLY A 74 15.02 -9.98 -8.28
N THR A 75 14.01 -10.81 -8.52
CA THR A 75 13.55 -11.20 -9.86
C THR A 75 12.02 -11.17 -9.92
N ASP A 76 11.46 -10.82 -11.07
CA ASP A 76 10.01 -10.84 -11.27
C ASP A 76 9.54 -12.24 -11.68
N VAL A 77 8.57 -12.79 -10.95
CA VAL A 77 8.01 -14.13 -11.16
C VAL A 77 6.51 -14.08 -10.91
N ASN A 78 5.71 -14.36 -11.95
CA ASN A 78 4.24 -14.47 -11.86
C ASN A 78 3.54 -13.30 -11.14
N GLY A 79 4.01 -12.07 -11.37
CA GLY A 79 3.47 -10.85 -10.75
C GLY A 79 3.95 -10.60 -9.31
N PHE A 80 4.96 -11.33 -8.84
CA PHE A 80 5.63 -11.11 -7.56
C PHE A 80 7.10 -10.77 -7.76
N LYS A 81 7.70 -10.08 -6.79
CA LYS A 81 9.14 -9.93 -6.67
C LYS A 81 9.69 -11.06 -5.81
N LYS A 82 10.39 -12.03 -6.40
CA LYS A 82 11.12 -13.06 -5.65
C LYS A 82 12.45 -12.50 -5.19
N LEU A 83 12.65 -12.48 -3.87
CA LEU A 83 13.87 -12.03 -3.20
C LEU A 83 14.65 -13.26 -2.71
N SER A 84 15.76 -13.56 -3.38
CA SER A 84 16.66 -14.66 -3.00
C SER A 84 17.80 -14.14 -2.14
N VAL A 85 17.82 -14.56 -0.87
CA VAL A 85 18.81 -14.12 0.13
C VAL A 85 20.20 -14.54 -0.28
N THR A 86 21.11 -13.58 -0.44
CA THR A 86 22.53 -13.81 -0.72
C THR A 86 23.36 -13.85 0.55
N SER A 87 23.06 -12.97 1.49
CA SER A 87 23.70 -12.89 2.80
C SER A 87 22.78 -12.24 3.81
N SER A 88 22.99 -12.51 5.10
CA SER A 88 22.23 -11.91 6.17
C SER A 88 23.03 -11.89 7.47
N SER A 89 22.66 -11.00 8.39
CA SER A 89 23.24 -10.88 9.72
C SER A 89 22.20 -10.42 10.73
N GLY A 90 22.45 -10.67 12.02
CA GLY A 90 21.56 -10.28 13.11
C GLY A 90 20.69 -11.42 13.65
N THR A 91 19.89 -11.10 14.66
CA THR A 91 19.03 -12.09 15.34
C THR A 91 17.83 -12.43 14.45
N GLY A 92 17.54 -13.72 14.28
CA GLY A 92 16.39 -14.19 13.48
C GLY A 92 16.60 -14.10 11.96
N ALA A 93 17.82 -13.78 11.52
CA ALA A 93 18.15 -13.59 10.12
C ALA A 93 17.97 -14.88 9.28
N PRO A 94 17.34 -14.78 8.09
CA PRO A 94 17.13 -15.95 7.22
C PRO A 94 18.45 -16.46 6.64
N ALA A 95 18.59 -17.77 6.46
CA ALA A 95 19.79 -18.36 5.86
C ALA A 95 19.97 -17.96 4.39
N ALA A 96 21.23 -17.88 3.92
CA ALA A 96 21.53 -17.69 2.50
C ALA A 96 20.88 -18.79 1.64
N GLY A 97 20.34 -18.41 0.47
CA GLY A 97 19.55 -19.27 -0.40
C GLY A 97 18.05 -19.31 -0.07
N SER A 98 17.62 -18.78 1.09
CA SER A 98 16.19 -18.61 1.38
C SER A 98 15.54 -17.66 0.38
N ALA A 99 14.25 -17.85 0.13
CA ALA A 99 13.47 -16.96 -0.73
C ALA A 99 12.31 -16.34 0.04
N ALA A 100 12.08 -15.05 -0.24
CA ALA A 100 10.88 -14.34 0.16
C ALA A 100 10.18 -13.80 -1.09
N TYR A 101 8.88 -13.58 -0.98
CA TYR A 101 8.10 -12.99 -2.06
C TYR A 101 7.59 -11.64 -1.61
N GLY A 102 7.76 -10.65 -2.48
CA GLY A 102 7.22 -9.32 -2.34
C GLY A 102 6.18 -9.02 -3.40
N LEU A 103 5.33 -8.05 -3.10
CA LEU A 103 4.40 -7.43 -4.02
C LEU A 103 4.78 -5.96 -4.10
N GLU A 104 5.30 -5.57 -5.25
CA GLU A 104 5.67 -4.19 -5.52
C GLU A 104 4.47 -3.46 -6.12
N VAL A 105 4.10 -2.35 -5.50
CA VAL A 105 3.27 -1.31 -6.10
C VAL A 105 4.24 -0.27 -6.66
N PRO A 106 4.50 -0.27 -7.98
CA PRO A 106 5.60 0.49 -8.56
C PRO A 106 5.59 1.97 -8.16
N GLY A 107 6.71 2.44 -7.60
CA GLY A 107 6.90 3.82 -7.18
C GLY A 107 6.03 4.28 -6.00
N MET A 108 5.35 3.36 -5.31
CA MET A 108 4.53 3.69 -4.15
C MET A 108 4.89 2.87 -2.93
N ALA A 109 4.86 1.54 -3.04
CA ALA A 109 5.01 0.66 -1.90
C ALA A 109 5.60 -0.71 -2.28
N LEU A 110 6.26 -1.34 -1.32
CA LEU A 110 6.72 -2.71 -1.40
C LEU A 110 6.18 -3.43 -0.17
N PHE A 111 5.46 -4.51 -0.42
CA PHE A 111 5.00 -5.42 0.62
C PHE A 111 5.87 -6.66 0.53
N ILE A 112 6.46 -7.10 1.64
CA ILE A 112 7.27 -8.32 1.66
C ILE A 112 6.64 -9.27 2.66
N LYS A 113 6.49 -10.54 2.26
CA LYS A 113 6.18 -11.62 3.19
C LYS A 113 7.21 -11.60 4.33
N PRO A 114 6.81 -11.81 5.60
CA PRO A 114 7.75 -11.85 6.71
C PRO A 114 8.96 -12.74 6.41
N ILE A 115 10.15 -12.14 6.57
CA ILE A 115 11.46 -12.79 6.40
C ILE A 115 12.07 -13.22 7.74
N ASP A 116 11.51 -12.71 8.83
CA ASP A 116 11.91 -13.01 10.19
C ASP A 116 11.11 -14.21 10.71
N SER A 117 11.82 -15.24 11.15
CA SER A 117 11.24 -16.44 11.75
C SER A 117 10.49 -16.18 13.06
N GLY A 118 10.80 -15.08 13.76
CA GLY A 118 10.14 -14.69 15.00
C GLY A 118 8.73 -14.11 14.82
N ASN A 119 8.38 -13.66 13.61
CA ASN A 119 7.05 -13.11 13.33
C ASN A 119 6.54 -13.53 11.94
N PRO A 120 6.10 -14.79 11.78
CA PRO A 120 5.78 -15.37 10.48
C PRO A 120 4.51 -14.81 9.82
N ASP A 121 3.77 -13.94 10.51
CA ASP A 121 2.51 -13.37 10.02
C ASP A 121 2.58 -11.84 9.76
N GLN A 122 3.66 -11.17 10.13
CA GLN A 122 3.77 -9.73 9.97
C GLN A 122 4.21 -9.34 8.55
N VAL A 123 3.28 -8.73 7.80
CA VAL A 123 3.60 -8.13 6.51
C VAL A 123 4.53 -6.95 6.71
N VAL A 124 5.65 -6.93 5.99
CA VAL A 124 6.51 -5.77 5.90
C VAL A 124 5.93 -4.86 4.82
N ALA A 125 5.11 -3.89 5.23
CA ALA A 125 4.62 -2.84 4.34
C ALA A 125 5.58 -1.65 4.42
N ALA A 126 6.14 -1.25 3.29
CA ALA A 126 7.04 -0.11 3.20
C ALA A 126 6.64 0.78 2.01
N VAL A 127 6.67 2.10 2.18
CA VAL A 127 6.39 3.07 1.11
C VAL A 127 7.66 3.75 0.65
N SER A 128 7.68 4.23 -0.60
CA SER A 128 8.84 4.93 -1.17
C SER A 128 9.33 6.04 -0.22
N ALA A 129 10.58 5.95 0.20
CA ALA A 129 11.21 6.89 1.12
C ALA A 129 11.68 8.16 0.39
N GLY A 130 11.99 9.21 1.16
CA GLY A 130 12.88 10.29 0.73
C GLY A 130 12.23 11.64 0.43
N ALA A 131 10.92 11.72 0.20
CA ALA A 131 10.27 13.00 -0.06
C ALA A 131 8.89 13.11 0.60
N CYS A 132 8.73 14.16 1.40
CA CYS A 132 7.42 14.60 1.88
C CYS A 132 6.59 15.15 0.72
N PRO A 133 5.26 15.02 0.76
CA PRO A 133 4.39 15.65 -0.24
C PRO A 133 4.64 17.17 -0.28
N SER A 134 4.88 17.72 -1.46
CA SER A 134 5.00 19.18 -1.67
C SER A 134 3.65 19.87 -1.88
N SER A 135 2.59 19.09 -2.09
CA SER A 135 1.21 19.53 -2.26
C SER A 135 0.30 18.87 -1.23
N ALA A 136 -0.94 19.34 -1.15
CA ALA A 136 -1.96 18.64 -0.40
C ALA A 136 -2.14 17.21 -0.95
N LEU A 137 -2.31 16.26 -0.04
CA LEU A 137 -2.58 14.86 -0.32
C LEU A 137 -4.03 14.57 0.08
N ASN A 138 -4.78 13.95 -0.84
CA ASN A 138 -6.07 13.32 -0.56
C ASN A 138 -5.96 11.83 -0.89
N ALA A 139 -6.22 10.99 0.09
CA ALA A 139 -6.12 9.55 -0.02
C ALA A 139 -7.38 8.89 0.56
N ASN A 140 -7.65 7.67 0.10
CA ASN A 140 -8.46 6.73 0.84
C ASN A 140 -7.52 5.83 1.65
N TRP A 141 -7.98 5.28 2.76
CA TRP A 141 -7.20 4.35 3.56
C TRP A 141 -8.03 3.14 3.98
N VAL A 142 -7.34 2.04 4.21
CA VAL A 142 -7.88 0.84 4.88
C VAL A 142 -6.91 0.37 5.94
N ILE A 143 -7.42 -0.31 6.95
CA ILE A 143 -6.62 -0.99 7.97
C ILE A 143 -5.94 -2.23 7.38
N VAL A 144 -4.65 -2.40 7.64
CA VAL A 144 -3.83 -3.56 7.22
C VAL A 144 -3.29 -4.37 8.40
N LYS A 145 -3.27 -3.78 9.60
CA LYS A 145 -3.08 -4.45 10.88
C LYS A 145 -3.97 -3.78 11.91
N GLN A 146 -4.66 -4.58 12.73
CA GLN A 146 -5.41 -4.08 13.88
C GLN A 146 -4.69 -4.36 15.20
N ALA A 147 -5.13 -3.68 16.26
CA ALA A 147 -4.79 -4.04 17.63
C ALA A 147 -5.38 -5.42 17.98
N ASP A 148 -4.71 -6.17 18.85
CA ASP A 148 -5.09 -7.56 19.17
C ASP A 148 -6.47 -7.67 19.84
N SER A 149 -6.89 -6.60 20.52
CA SER A 149 -8.18 -6.47 21.21
C SER A 149 -9.31 -5.95 20.32
N SER A 150 -9.05 -5.59 19.06
CA SER A 150 -10.05 -5.01 18.16
C SER A 150 -11.02 -6.04 17.60
N ASP A 151 -12.28 -5.61 17.45
CA ASP A 151 -13.36 -6.36 16.82
C ASP A 151 -13.85 -5.59 15.58
N VAL A 152 -13.57 -6.12 14.38
CA VAL A 152 -13.96 -5.46 13.12
C VAL A 152 -15.46 -5.51 12.84
N SER A 153 -16.21 -6.34 13.57
CA SER A 153 -17.67 -6.37 13.51
C SER A 153 -18.32 -5.28 14.37
N SER A 154 -17.54 -4.54 15.16
CA SER A 154 -18.05 -3.40 15.91
C SER A 154 -18.40 -2.23 15.00
N GLY A 155 -19.61 -1.69 15.15
CA GLY A 155 -20.06 -0.48 14.45
C GLY A 155 -19.24 0.77 14.79
N THR A 156 -18.50 0.77 15.90
CA THR A 156 -17.71 1.91 16.37
C THR A 156 -16.21 1.79 16.04
N GLN A 157 -15.77 0.63 15.52
CA GLN A 157 -14.37 0.42 15.15
C GLN A 157 -14.15 0.88 13.71
N ASP A 158 -13.34 1.91 13.52
CA ASP A 158 -12.95 2.38 12.19
C ASP A 158 -11.99 1.39 11.52
N THR A 159 -12.23 1.16 10.23
CA THR A 159 -11.51 0.16 9.42
C THR A 159 -11.12 0.70 8.05
N PHE A 160 -11.81 1.72 7.56
CA PHE A 160 -11.48 2.41 6.33
C PHE A 160 -12.04 3.84 6.33
N GLY A 161 -11.59 4.67 5.40
CA GLY A 161 -12.07 6.04 5.28
C GLY A 161 -11.24 6.91 4.37
N THR A 162 -11.29 8.22 4.62
CA THR A 162 -10.51 9.22 3.88
C THR A 162 -9.42 9.82 4.74
N PHE A 163 -8.31 10.17 4.10
CA PHE A 163 -7.14 10.78 4.71
C PHE A 163 -6.76 12.04 3.93
N THR A 164 -6.37 13.08 4.65
CA THR A 164 -5.86 14.31 4.07
C THR A 164 -4.56 14.72 4.75
N TYR A 165 -3.66 15.33 3.99
CA TYR A 165 -2.48 16.01 4.51
C TYR A 165 -2.27 17.32 3.78
N SER A 166 -2.05 18.39 4.54
CA SER A 166 -1.76 19.73 4.01
C SER A 166 -0.26 20.01 4.16
N ALA A 167 0.46 20.01 3.04
CA ALA A 167 1.88 20.36 3.02
C ALA A 167 2.15 21.78 3.53
N ALA A 168 1.21 22.71 3.34
CA ALA A 168 1.34 24.10 3.76
C ALA A 168 1.26 24.28 5.28
N SER A 169 0.43 23.48 5.97
CA SER A 169 0.23 23.59 7.42
C SER A 169 0.87 22.45 8.22
N GLY A 170 1.36 21.39 7.56
CA GLY A 170 1.85 20.19 8.23
C GLY A 170 0.78 19.41 8.99
N VAL A 171 -0.51 19.63 8.67
CA VAL A 171 -1.63 18.99 9.35
C VAL A 171 -2.10 17.79 8.54
N ALA A 172 -2.15 16.62 9.17
CA ALA A 172 -2.86 15.46 8.66
C ALA A 172 -4.21 15.29 9.36
N SER A 173 -5.15 14.64 8.69
CA SER A 173 -6.46 14.31 9.27
C SER A 173 -7.03 13.05 8.61
N VAL A 174 -7.67 12.20 9.43
CA VAL A 174 -8.59 11.18 8.97
C VAL A 174 -9.97 11.83 8.93
N ALA A 175 -10.35 12.37 7.76
CA ALA A 175 -11.48 13.29 7.64
C ALA A 175 -12.84 12.57 7.75
N THR A 176 -12.92 11.34 7.26
CA THR A 176 -14.10 10.47 7.43
C THR A 176 -13.64 9.07 7.82
N ARG A 177 -14.46 8.40 8.61
CA ARG A 177 -14.15 7.08 9.17
C ARG A 177 -15.38 6.19 9.06
N TYR A 178 -15.17 4.93 8.68
CA TYR A 178 -16.25 3.96 8.51
C TYR A 178 -15.86 2.62 9.15
N SER A 179 -16.86 1.87 9.59
CA SER A 179 -16.73 0.50 10.07
C SER A 179 -17.27 -0.50 9.06
N LEU A 180 -16.81 -1.75 9.12
CA LEU A 180 -17.35 -2.82 8.27
C LEU A 180 -18.79 -3.21 8.62
N ALA A 181 -19.22 -2.94 9.86
CA ALA A 181 -20.61 -3.15 10.28
C ALA A 181 -21.56 -2.03 9.81
N ALA A 182 -21.02 -0.86 9.45
CA ALA A 182 -21.80 0.28 8.99
C ALA A 182 -21.06 1.06 7.88
N VAL A 183 -20.88 0.42 6.72
CA VAL A 183 -20.04 0.91 5.62
C VAL A 183 -20.47 2.25 4.99
N THR A 184 -21.62 2.80 5.39
CA THR A 184 -22.13 4.10 4.92
C THR A 184 -22.29 5.15 6.03
N THR A 185 -22.09 4.76 7.30
CA THR A 185 -22.24 5.65 8.44
C THR A 185 -20.89 6.26 8.80
N ASP A 186 -20.76 7.58 8.64
CA ASP A 186 -19.56 8.30 9.04
C ASP A 186 -19.42 8.35 10.57
N LEU A 187 -18.28 7.88 11.08
CA LEU A 187 -17.89 7.90 12.49
C LEU A 187 -17.19 9.22 12.87
N GLY A 188 -17.13 10.18 11.96
CA GLY A 188 -16.55 11.50 12.14
C GLY A 188 -15.04 11.55 11.92
N ALA A 189 -14.45 12.73 12.14
CA ALA A 189 -13.06 13.01 11.84
C ALA A 189 -12.12 12.89 13.04
N ASN A 190 -10.88 12.48 12.78
CA ASN A 190 -9.75 12.62 13.69
C ASN A 190 -8.70 13.53 13.06
N THR A 191 -8.40 14.66 13.70
CA THR A 191 -7.34 15.56 13.23
C THR A 191 -6.12 15.44 14.12
N PHE A 192 -4.95 15.36 13.49
CA PHE A 192 -3.69 15.26 14.19
C PHE A 192 -3.12 16.66 14.45
N THR A 193 -2.25 16.78 15.47
CA THR A 193 -1.51 18.02 15.67
C THR A 193 -0.60 18.30 14.48
N ALA A 194 -0.43 19.58 14.15
CA ALA A 194 0.50 19.98 13.11
C ALA A 194 1.92 19.49 13.46
N SER A 195 2.61 18.94 12.47
CA SER A 195 3.99 18.48 12.61
C SER A 195 4.78 18.70 11.32
N THR A 196 6.09 18.65 11.43
CA THR A 196 6.99 18.75 10.28
C THR A 196 7.22 17.37 9.68
N CYS A 197 7.02 17.25 8.37
CA CYS A 197 7.45 16.07 7.65
C CYS A 197 8.90 16.26 7.18
N SER A 198 9.76 15.28 7.43
CA SER A 198 11.14 15.24 6.93
C SER A 198 11.46 13.86 6.38
N GLY A 199 12.06 13.78 5.19
CA GLY A 199 12.41 12.49 4.55
C GLY A 199 11.22 11.58 4.24
N GLY A 200 10.00 12.14 4.15
CA GLY A 200 8.76 11.37 4.02
C GLY A 200 8.22 10.82 5.35
N ILE A 201 8.79 11.22 6.49
CA ILE A 201 8.35 10.75 7.82
C ILE A 201 7.82 11.94 8.61
N MET A 202 6.67 11.74 9.24
CA MET A 202 6.05 12.71 10.13
C MET A 202 5.55 12.01 11.39
N THR A 203 5.99 12.49 12.55
CA THR A 203 5.49 12.03 13.85
C THR A 203 4.48 13.04 14.37
N VAL A 204 3.29 12.58 14.71
CA VAL A 204 2.21 13.43 15.22
C VAL A 204 1.78 12.96 16.60
N GLY A 205 1.37 13.93 17.44
CA GLY A 205 0.76 13.63 18.73
C GLY A 205 -0.71 13.29 18.56
N VAL A 206 -1.17 12.29 19.30
CA VAL A 206 -2.59 12.02 19.54
C VAL A 206 -2.82 12.04 21.06
N PRO A 207 -4.04 12.32 21.56
CA PRO A 207 -4.29 12.30 23.00
C PRO A 207 -3.87 10.97 23.62
N GLY A 208 -2.82 11.00 24.46
CA GLY A 208 -2.29 9.82 25.16
C GLY A 208 -1.28 8.97 24.38
N ASP A 209 -0.91 9.30 23.14
CA ASP A 209 0.02 8.50 22.34
C ASP A 209 0.72 9.30 21.22
N THR A 210 1.59 8.63 20.45
CA THR A 210 2.18 9.14 19.22
C THR A 210 1.80 8.26 18.04
N SER A 211 1.66 8.87 16.87
CA SER A 211 1.51 8.16 15.61
C SER A 211 2.63 8.56 14.65
N THR A 212 3.13 7.58 13.89
CA THR A 212 4.16 7.81 12.88
C THR A 212 3.55 7.60 11.50
N MET A 213 3.68 8.60 10.64
CA MET A 213 3.21 8.59 9.27
C MET A 213 4.41 8.53 8.31
N TYR A 214 4.35 7.60 7.38
CA TYR A 214 5.26 7.49 6.24
C TYR A 214 4.49 7.96 5.01
N LEU A 215 4.85 9.14 4.50
CA LEU A 215 4.19 9.82 3.39
C LEU A 215 5.10 9.77 2.15
N THR A 216 4.51 9.62 0.98
CA THR A 216 5.23 9.70 -0.29
C THR A 216 4.78 10.88 -1.13
N SER A 217 5.68 11.41 -1.97
CA SER A 217 5.35 12.42 -2.97
C SER A 217 4.28 11.97 -3.97
N ASN A 218 4.11 10.65 -4.15
CA ASN A 218 3.16 10.06 -5.10
C ASN A 218 1.80 9.76 -4.44
N GLY A 219 1.60 10.26 -3.21
CA GLY A 219 0.34 10.20 -2.47
C GLY A 219 0.01 8.86 -1.81
N GLY A 220 1.01 7.99 -1.66
CA GLY A 220 0.91 6.85 -0.75
C GLY A 220 1.14 7.28 0.69
N ALA A 221 0.48 6.60 1.62
CA ALA A 221 0.75 6.77 3.05
C ALA A 221 0.71 5.43 3.77
N ILE A 222 1.57 5.24 4.77
CA ILE A 222 1.37 4.23 5.82
C ILE A 222 1.37 4.97 7.15
N VAL A 223 0.39 4.71 8.00
CA VAL A 223 0.35 5.27 9.37
C VAL A 223 0.35 4.15 10.37
N ASN A 224 1.16 4.33 11.42
CA ASN A 224 1.15 3.52 12.61
C ASN A 224 0.64 4.33 13.78
N THR A 225 -0.49 3.93 14.32
CA THR A 225 -1.06 4.49 15.53
C THR A 225 -0.65 3.65 16.73
N ALA A 226 -0.60 4.28 17.90
CA ALA A 226 -0.23 3.62 19.14
C ALA A 226 1.16 2.97 19.11
N THR A 227 2.17 3.79 18.79
CA THR A 227 3.55 3.31 18.62
C THR A 227 4.20 2.87 19.94
N ALA A 228 3.63 3.24 21.09
CA ALA A 228 4.15 2.87 22.39
C ALA A 228 3.89 1.39 22.76
N ASP A 229 2.85 0.77 22.21
CA ASP A 229 2.51 -0.64 22.48
C ASP A 229 2.24 -1.40 21.15
N PRO A 230 3.13 -2.31 20.72
CA PRO A 230 2.97 -3.06 19.47
C PRO A 230 1.71 -3.93 19.41
N THR A 231 1.16 -4.34 20.57
CA THR A 231 -0.09 -5.11 20.67
C THR A 231 -1.31 -4.24 20.40
N GLN A 232 -1.21 -2.95 20.70
CA GLN A 232 -2.24 -1.94 20.41
C GLN A 232 -1.99 -1.20 19.09
N SER A 233 -0.83 -1.40 18.46
CA SER A 233 -0.52 -0.72 17.21
C SER A 233 -1.47 -1.10 16.09
N THR A 234 -2.00 -0.10 15.40
CA THR A 234 -2.82 -0.27 14.21
C THR A 234 -2.10 0.34 13.02
N TYR A 235 -2.07 -0.40 11.91
CA TYR A 235 -1.48 0.08 10.66
C TYR A 235 -2.57 0.33 9.65
N ILE A 236 -2.56 1.52 9.06
CA ILE A 236 -3.40 1.85 7.91
C ILE A 236 -2.51 2.11 6.70
N PHE A 237 -2.99 1.71 5.53
CA PHE A 237 -2.37 2.02 4.26
C PHE A 237 -3.30 2.90 3.45
N GLY A 238 -2.74 3.96 2.86
CA GLY A 238 -3.46 4.93 2.07
C GLY A 238 -3.00 4.97 0.61
N LEU A 239 -3.97 5.10 -0.30
CA LEU A 239 -3.76 5.29 -1.73
C LEU A 239 -4.45 6.59 -2.20
N PRO A 240 -3.92 7.29 -3.21
CA PRO A 240 -4.56 8.47 -3.78
C PRO A 240 -6.00 8.21 -4.21
N VAL A 241 -6.88 9.19 -3.99
CA VAL A 241 -8.27 9.09 -4.40
C VAL A 241 -8.36 9.08 -5.94
N THR A 242 -8.94 8.01 -6.49
CA THR A 242 -9.31 7.93 -7.92
C THR A 242 -10.72 7.38 -8.06
N SER A 243 -11.49 7.85 -9.03
CA SER A 243 -12.82 7.29 -9.26
C SER A 243 -12.71 5.87 -9.83
N ILE A 244 -13.53 4.97 -9.30
CA ILE A 244 -13.55 3.56 -9.66
C ILE A 244 -14.62 3.33 -10.72
N THR A 245 -14.24 2.70 -11.83
CA THR A 245 -15.18 2.11 -12.80
C THR A 245 -14.86 0.64 -12.91
N GLY A 246 -15.81 -0.25 -12.64
CA GLY A 246 -15.50 -1.67 -12.47
C GLY A 246 -14.87 -2.30 -13.70
N THR A 247 -15.27 -1.91 -14.93
CA THR A 247 -14.67 -2.39 -16.19
C THR A 247 -13.16 -2.23 -16.26
N THR A 248 -12.60 -1.21 -15.59
CA THR A 248 -11.16 -0.96 -15.51
C THR A 248 -10.44 -2.09 -14.78
N TYR A 249 -11.07 -2.74 -13.81
CA TYR A 249 -10.46 -3.72 -12.91
C TYR A 249 -10.72 -5.18 -13.32
N SER A 250 -10.93 -5.43 -14.62
CA SER A 250 -11.00 -6.80 -15.14
C SER A 250 -9.59 -7.33 -15.41
N GLY A 251 -9.30 -8.56 -14.98
CA GLY A 251 -8.02 -9.20 -15.24
C GLY A 251 -7.55 -10.13 -14.15
N THR A 252 -6.28 -10.55 -14.25
CA THR A 252 -5.64 -11.40 -13.25
C THR A 252 -4.73 -10.57 -12.36
N TYR A 253 -4.76 -10.85 -11.06
CA TYR A 253 -4.02 -10.15 -10.03
C TYR A 253 -3.19 -11.11 -9.20
N SER A 254 -2.02 -10.65 -8.82
CA SER A 254 -1.19 -11.25 -7.77
C SER A 254 -1.39 -10.47 -6.49
N GLY A 255 -1.43 -11.16 -5.35
CA GLY A 255 -1.75 -10.49 -4.11
C GLY A 255 -1.28 -11.21 -2.87
N PHE A 256 -1.46 -10.51 -1.76
CA PHE A 256 -1.30 -11.04 -0.43
C PHE A 256 -2.60 -10.93 0.34
N VAL A 257 -2.82 -11.88 1.23
CA VAL A 257 -3.94 -11.87 2.16
C VAL A 257 -3.42 -12.09 3.57
N TYR A 258 -3.97 -11.33 4.51
CA TYR A 258 -3.86 -11.52 5.94
C TYR A 258 -5.23 -11.96 6.49
N MET A 259 -5.25 -13.04 7.26
CA MET A 259 -6.43 -13.66 7.85
C MET A 259 -6.26 -13.71 9.37
N GLY A 260 -6.80 -12.72 10.08
CA GLY A 260 -6.63 -12.57 11.52
C GLY A 260 -7.25 -13.70 12.34
N GLY A 261 -8.23 -14.42 11.79
CA GLY A 261 -8.87 -15.57 12.44
C GLY A 261 -8.04 -16.86 12.40
N GLN A 262 -6.95 -16.89 11.65
CA GLN A 262 -6.09 -18.08 11.53
C GLN A 262 -5.06 -18.18 12.66
N SER A 263 -4.54 -19.38 12.88
CA SER A 263 -3.45 -19.62 13.83
C SER A 263 -2.15 -18.93 13.41
N THR A 264 -1.28 -18.65 14.38
CA THR A 264 0.03 -18.05 14.12
C THR A 264 0.84 -18.89 13.11
N GLY A 265 1.46 -18.23 12.14
CA GLY A 265 2.16 -18.81 11.00
C GLY A 265 1.26 -19.12 9.79
N ASN A 266 -0.05 -18.98 9.93
CA ASN A 266 -1.03 -19.24 8.88
C ASN A 266 -1.86 -18.02 8.48
N LYS A 267 -1.63 -16.86 9.10
CA LYS A 267 -2.44 -15.67 8.83
C LYS A 267 -2.11 -15.07 7.47
N PHE A 268 -0.86 -15.19 7.03
CA PHE A 268 -0.43 -14.65 5.73
C PHE A 268 -0.45 -15.71 4.62
N LYS A 269 -1.09 -15.43 3.48
CA LYS A 269 -1.01 -16.25 2.27
C LYS A 269 -0.74 -15.40 1.04
N VAL A 270 -0.13 -16.04 0.04
CA VAL A 270 -0.02 -15.51 -1.32
C VAL A 270 -1.26 -15.93 -2.10
N VAL A 271 -1.84 -15.03 -2.88
CA VAL A 271 -3.10 -15.27 -3.59
C VAL A 271 -3.02 -14.82 -5.04
N LYS A 272 -3.88 -15.45 -5.85
CA LYS A 272 -4.16 -15.06 -7.23
C LYS A 272 -5.65 -14.80 -7.34
N PHE A 273 -6.03 -13.66 -7.92
CA PHE A 273 -7.42 -13.32 -8.18
C PHE A 273 -7.65 -13.17 -9.68
N THR A 274 -8.81 -13.62 -10.15
CA THR A 274 -9.33 -13.28 -11.48
C THR A 274 -10.61 -12.48 -11.29
N LEU A 275 -10.57 -11.22 -11.73
CA LEU A 275 -11.67 -10.27 -11.59
C LEU A 275 -12.34 -10.01 -12.93
N THR A 276 -13.65 -9.84 -12.89
CA THR A 276 -14.52 -9.41 -13.98
C THR A 276 -15.28 -8.17 -13.53
N GLY A 277 -15.06 -7.07 -14.22
CA GLY A 277 -15.66 -5.78 -13.92
C GLY A 277 -16.79 -5.40 -14.86
N ALA A 278 -17.86 -4.85 -14.31
CA ALA A 278 -18.92 -4.14 -15.03
C ALA A 278 -18.88 -2.65 -14.66
N SER A 279 -19.72 -1.80 -15.28
CA SER A 279 -19.74 -0.36 -14.98
C SER A 279 -19.99 -0.05 -13.50
N SER A 280 -20.79 -0.88 -12.83
CA SER A 280 -21.25 -0.67 -11.45
C SER A 280 -20.86 -1.78 -10.47
N SER A 281 -20.08 -2.78 -10.88
CA SER A 281 -19.70 -3.89 -10.01
C SER A 281 -18.37 -4.52 -10.41
N ILE A 282 -17.75 -5.24 -9.47
CA ILE A 282 -16.58 -6.09 -9.70
C ILE A 282 -16.86 -7.43 -9.02
N THR A 283 -16.75 -8.51 -9.76
CA THR A 283 -16.86 -9.88 -9.22
C THR A 283 -15.59 -10.65 -9.52
N GLY A 284 -15.24 -11.64 -8.72
CA GLY A 284 -14.08 -12.47 -9.05
C GLY A 284 -13.91 -13.69 -8.16
N THR A 285 -12.95 -14.51 -8.54
CA THR A 285 -12.55 -15.71 -7.80
C THR A 285 -11.08 -15.60 -7.40
N GLY A 286 -10.79 -15.93 -6.15
CA GLY A 286 -9.44 -15.97 -5.60
C GLY A 286 -9.03 -17.37 -5.20
N ASN A 287 -7.74 -17.69 -5.36
CA ASN A 287 -7.13 -18.94 -4.90
C ASN A 287 -5.85 -18.63 -4.11
N ILE A 288 -5.52 -19.50 -3.16
CA ILE A 288 -4.19 -19.50 -2.52
C ILE A 288 -3.16 -20.02 -3.53
N VAL A 289 -2.04 -19.32 -3.67
CA VAL A 289 -0.88 -19.77 -4.45
C VAL A 289 0.00 -20.62 -3.54
N THR A 290 0.14 -21.90 -3.86
CA THR A 290 0.94 -22.86 -3.08
C THR A 290 2.39 -22.89 -3.53
N ASP A 291 2.66 -22.55 -4.80
CA ASP A 291 3.99 -22.36 -5.35
C ASP A 291 4.00 -21.17 -6.33
N VAL A 292 4.71 -20.11 -5.96
CA VAL A 292 4.80 -18.87 -6.75
C VAL A 292 5.62 -19.07 -8.02
N ASP A 293 6.63 -19.96 -8.02
CA ASP A 293 7.51 -20.15 -9.17
C ASP A 293 6.79 -20.82 -10.34
N THR A 294 5.90 -21.77 -10.01
CA THR A 294 5.11 -22.52 -11.00
C THR A 294 3.69 -21.97 -11.20
N ASP A 295 3.31 -20.91 -10.47
CA ASP A 295 1.94 -20.36 -10.40
C ASP A 295 0.89 -21.42 -10.00
N THR A 296 1.29 -22.42 -9.21
CA THR A 296 0.40 -23.48 -8.72
C THR A 296 -0.50 -22.95 -7.63
N THR A 297 -1.80 -23.24 -7.74
CA THR A 297 -2.83 -22.78 -6.79
C THR A 297 -3.52 -23.94 -6.07
N SER A 298 -4.03 -23.68 -4.86
CA SER A 298 -4.99 -24.55 -4.18
C SER A 298 -6.28 -24.69 -4.99
N SER A 299 -6.97 -25.83 -4.82
CA SER A 299 -8.34 -26.03 -5.30
C SER A 299 -9.37 -25.20 -4.54
N ASP A 300 -9.05 -24.74 -3.33
CA ASP A 300 -9.94 -23.90 -2.54
C ASP A 300 -10.07 -22.52 -3.19
N THR A 301 -11.32 -22.09 -3.35
CA THR A 301 -11.66 -20.81 -3.94
C THR A 301 -12.43 -19.92 -2.98
N VAL A 302 -12.20 -18.61 -3.07
CA VAL A 302 -13.06 -17.57 -2.49
C VAL A 302 -13.72 -16.76 -3.61
N SER A 303 -14.92 -16.25 -3.36
CA SER A 303 -15.64 -15.37 -4.28
C SER A 303 -15.68 -13.94 -3.73
N LEU A 304 -15.30 -12.97 -4.56
CA LEU A 304 -15.40 -11.55 -4.26
C LEU A 304 -16.56 -10.96 -5.06
N ASN A 305 -17.43 -10.19 -4.40
CA ASN A 305 -18.51 -9.45 -5.04
C ASN A 305 -18.57 -8.03 -4.48
N ILE A 306 -18.22 -7.05 -5.31
CA ILE A 306 -18.26 -5.62 -5.01
C ILE A 306 -19.38 -5.01 -5.83
N SER A 307 -20.42 -4.51 -5.17
CA SER A 307 -21.61 -3.94 -5.80
C SER A 307 -21.77 -2.44 -5.55
N ALA A 308 -20.95 -1.84 -4.67
CA ALA A 308 -20.99 -0.42 -4.35
C ALA A 308 -19.66 0.23 -4.73
N LEU A 309 -19.56 0.79 -5.93
CA LEU A 309 -18.38 1.52 -6.39
C LEU A 309 -18.50 3.01 -6.06
N ASN A 310 -17.40 3.66 -5.66
CA ASN A 310 -17.37 5.07 -5.23
C ASN A 310 -18.33 5.37 -4.07
N SER A 311 -18.49 4.41 -3.16
CA SER A 311 -19.36 4.51 -1.99
C SER A 311 -18.64 3.91 -0.78
N PRO A 312 -18.66 4.57 0.39
CA PRO A 312 -19.40 5.80 0.72
C PRO A 312 -18.77 7.10 0.20
N SER A 313 -17.55 7.04 -0.34
CA SER A 313 -16.86 8.17 -0.96
C SER A 313 -16.17 7.75 -2.26
N THR A 314 -15.80 8.75 -3.08
CA THR A 314 -15.07 8.49 -4.34
C THR A 314 -13.79 7.71 -4.07
N GLY A 315 -13.55 6.67 -4.88
CA GLY A 315 -12.38 5.80 -4.73
C GLY A 315 -12.44 4.78 -3.60
N LEU A 316 -13.55 4.71 -2.87
CA LEU A 316 -13.89 3.59 -1.99
C LEU A 316 -14.89 2.68 -2.70
N MET A 317 -14.87 1.40 -2.36
CA MET A 317 -15.87 0.44 -2.80
C MET A 317 -16.16 -0.59 -1.72
N ALA A 318 -17.38 -1.10 -1.68
CA ALA A 318 -17.80 -2.08 -0.67
C ALA A 318 -18.49 -3.30 -1.30
N GLY A 319 -18.38 -4.42 -0.61
CA GLY A 319 -18.87 -5.71 -1.10
C GLY A 319 -18.79 -6.81 -0.06
N THR A 320 -18.78 -8.04 -0.55
CA THR A 320 -18.69 -9.26 0.25
C THR A 320 -17.60 -10.18 -0.29
N LEU A 321 -16.88 -10.84 0.62
CA LEU A 321 -16.05 -11.99 0.31
C LEU A 321 -16.70 -13.24 0.89
N THR A 322 -16.85 -14.28 0.07
CA THR A 322 -17.44 -15.56 0.47
C THR A 322 -16.41 -16.68 0.31
N SER A 323 -16.29 -17.51 1.34
CA SER A 323 -15.49 -18.73 1.35
C SER A 323 -16.39 -19.91 1.76
N PRO A 324 -15.88 -21.16 1.73
CA PRO A 324 -16.61 -22.30 2.29
C PRO A 324 -16.94 -22.17 3.79
N SER A 325 -16.18 -21.33 4.53
CA SER A 325 -16.39 -21.13 5.97
C SER A 325 -17.44 -20.07 6.30
N GLY A 326 -17.84 -19.22 5.34
CA GLY A 326 -18.83 -18.17 5.55
C GLY A 326 -18.66 -16.98 4.62
N SER A 327 -19.14 -15.82 5.05
CA SER A 327 -19.05 -14.57 4.30
C SER A 327 -18.73 -13.39 5.21
N GLY A 328 -17.87 -12.49 4.74
CA GLY A 328 -17.53 -11.25 5.43
C GLY A 328 -17.73 -10.01 4.55
N THR A 329 -18.12 -8.89 5.16
CA THR A 329 -18.14 -7.58 4.49
C THR A 329 -16.71 -7.16 4.18
N VAL A 330 -16.49 -6.59 3.00
CA VAL A 330 -15.22 -5.98 2.59
C VAL A 330 -15.43 -4.53 2.17
N ALA A 331 -14.47 -3.69 2.50
CA ALA A 331 -14.35 -2.31 2.03
C ALA A 331 -12.95 -2.11 1.45
N CYS A 332 -12.88 -1.50 0.29
CA CYS A 332 -11.67 -1.42 -0.50
C CYS A 332 -11.42 0.00 -0.99
N MET A 333 -10.15 0.28 -1.21
CA MET A 333 -9.68 1.38 -2.04
C MET A 333 -8.99 0.81 -3.27
N ALA A 334 -9.02 1.56 -4.38
CA ALA A 334 -8.39 1.14 -5.60
C ALA A 334 -7.79 2.31 -6.40
N VAL A 335 -6.76 2.00 -7.19
CA VAL A 335 -6.16 2.91 -8.16
C VAL A 335 -5.92 2.16 -9.47
N SER A 336 -6.30 2.76 -10.59
CA SER A 336 -6.20 2.13 -11.92
C SER A 336 -4.85 2.30 -12.60
N ASN A 337 -4.04 3.25 -12.11
CA ASN A 337 -2.75 3.58 -12.69
C ASN A 337 -1.78 4.03 -11.58
N ALA A 338 -1.31 3.09 -10.77
CA ALA A 338 -0.40 3.34 -9.68
C ALA A 338 0.89 4.02 -10.20
N ASN A 339 1.08 5.28 -9.82
CA ASN A 339 2.20 6.12 -10.21
C ASN A 339 2.51 6.13 -11.73
N GLY A 340 1.48 6.09 -12.58
CA GLY A 340 1.66 6.17 -14.03
C GLY A 340 2.16 4.87 -14.71
N THR A 341 2.28 3.77 -13.97
CA THR A 341 2.84 2.51 -14.48
C THR A 341 1.88 1.63 -15.26
N GLY A 342 0.60 2.00 -15.31
CA GLY A 342 -0.50 1.18 -15.84
C GLY A 342 -0.93 0.04 -14.93
N LYS A 343 -0.25 -0.16 -13.78
CA LYS A 343 -0.63 -1.17 -12.79
C LYS A 343 -1.83 -0.72 -11.98
N GLN A 344 -2.77 -1.65 -11.81
CA GLN A 344 -3.96 -1.47 -11.01
C GLN A 344 -3.72 -2.08 -9.63
N VAL A 345 -4.19 -1.40 -8.60
CA VAL A 345 -4.05 -1.85 -7.21
C VAL A 345 -5.40 -1.80 -6.55
N ILE A 346 -5.73 -2.86 -5.81
CA ILE A 346 -6.89 -2.94 -4.94
C ILE A 346 -6.39 -3.35 -3.56
N ASN A 347 -6.70 -2.56 -2.52
CA ASN A 347 -6.46 -2.95 -1.14
C ASN A 347 -7.78 -2.91 -0.37
N CYS A 348 -8.09 -3.98 0.33
CA CYS A 348 -9.34 -4.16 1.04
C CYS A 348 -9.10 -4.56 2.49
N ALA A 349 -9.85 -3.94 3.39
CA ALA A 349 -10.11 -4.49 4.72
C ALA A 349 -11.46 -5.20 4.72
N GLY A 350 -11.60 -6.25 5.52
CA GLY A 350 -12.80 -7.06 5.60
C GLY A 350 -12.92 -7.80 6.92
N ALA A 351 -14.09 -8.38 7.15
CA ALA A 351 -14.32 -9.34 8.21
C ALA A 351 -13.89 -10.72 7.72
N ASP A 352 -13.11 -11.46 8.50
CA ASP A 352 -12.70 -12.82 8.14
C ASP A 352 -13.96 -13.71 7.96
N PRO A 353 -14.16 -14.35 6.81
CA PRO A 353 -15.35 -15.18 6.57
C PRO A 353 -15.52 -16.34 7.57
N GLY A 354 -14.45 -16.80 8.22
CA GLY A 354 -14.51 -17.84 9.26
C GLY A 354 -14.69 -17.29 10.69
N ASP A 355 -14.37 -16.02 10.92
CA ASP A 355 -14.55 -15.33 12.20
C ASP A 355 -14.72 -13.83 11.94
N THR A 356 -15.97 -13.37 11.86
CA THR A 356 -16.27 -11.99 11.46
C THR A 356 -15.79 -10.93 12.45
N THR A 357 -15.31 -11.32 13.63
CA THR A 357 -14.70 -10.41 14.60
C THR A 357 -13.25 -10.06 14.26
N LYS A 358 -12.61 -10.83 13.38
CA LYS A 358 -11.20 -10.69 13.02
C LYS A 358 -11.01 -9.98 11.69
N LEU A 359 -9.95 -9.18 11.63
CA LEU A 359 -9.55 -8.52 10.40
C LEU A 359 -9.12 -9.54 9.34
N PHE A 360 -9.70 -9.38 8.16
CA PHE A 360 -9.21 -9.88 6.90
C PHE A 360 -8.68 -8.70 6.09
N ASN A 361 -7.47 -8.79 5.55
CA ASN A 361 -6.94 -7.76 4.64
C ASN A 361 -6.38 -8.43 3.40
N PHE A 362 -6.57 -7.82 2.23
CA PHE A 362 -5.88 -8.26 1.03
C PHE A 362 -5.48 -7.11 0.13
N LEU A 363 -4.32 -7.29 -0.50
CA LEU A 363 -3.75 -6.37 -1.47
C LEU A 363 -3.54 -7.12 -2.78
N LEU A 364 -4.09 -6.57 -3.87
CA LEU A 364 -3.99 -7.11 -5.22
C LEU A 364 -3.29 -6.10 -6.12
N VAL A 365 -2.37 -6.58 -6.96
CA VAL A 365 -1.73 -5.81 -8.03
C VAL A 365 -1.93 -6.56 -9.36
N SER A 366 -2.35 -5.84 -10.40
CA SER A 366 -2.60 -6.44 -11.72
C SER A 366 -1.31 -7.05 -12.29
N ARG A 367 -1.41 -8.26 -12.84
CA ARG A 367 -0.28 -8.93 -13.49
C ARG A 367 0.20 -8.22 -14.75
#